data_AF-X1EIA2-F1
#
_entry.id   AF-X1EIA2-F1
#
_cell.length_a   1.000
_cell.length_b   1.000
_cell.length_c   1.000
_cell.angle_alpha   90.00
_cell.angle_beta   90.00
_cell.angle_gamma   90.00
#
_symmetry.space_group_name_H-M   'P 1'
#
loop_
_entity.id
_entity.type
_entity.pdbx_description
1 polymer ?
#
loop_
_entity_poly.entity_id
_entity_poly.type
_entity_poly.pdbx_seq_one_letter_code
_entity_poly.pdbx_strand_id
1 'polypeptide(L)'
;QLFISGSANASPGPAKVVGGIQLFPYEAEANVKCYNSDNAQLLSSIPGKSTRGVGRVRRSGAKQALDLQAQHVAPKVRRDILQCWVEVLQGRGEVQLHVEGVTYKQYTELKKLLLTIKEVTDVTAKYRNKNAECSLQSGVNAETLAEKLVKVMKNLEITDVSQNVIKAKFKK
;
A
#
# COMPACT_ATOMS: atom_id res chain seq x y z
N GLN A 1 6.68 0.71 8.81
CA GLN A 1 7.84 -0.12 8.38
C GLN A 1 7.47 -0.88 7.08
N LEU A 2 8.40 -1.44 6.30
CA LEU A 2 8.08 -2.12 5.03
C LEU A 2 8.35 -3.62 5.14
N PHE A 3 7.42 -4.45 4.68
CA PHE A 3 7.58 -5.90 4.58
C PHE A 3 7.59 -6.31 3.11
N ILE A 4 8.72 -6.86 2.65
CA ILE A 4 8.89 -7.32 1.27
C ILE A 4 9.02 -8.85 1.30
N SER A 5 8.16 -9.53 0.54
CA SER A 5 8.16 -10.98 0.42
C SER A 5 8.07 -11.38 -1.05
N GLY A 6 8.73 -12.47 -1.41
CA GLY A 6 8.74 -12.93 -2.78
C GLY A 6 9.55 -14.19 -2.96
N SER A 7 9.47 -14.74 -4.18
CA SER A 7 10.29 -15.86 -4.64
C SER A 7 11.03 -15.46 -5.90
N ALA A 8 12.25 -15.95 -6.05
CA ALA A 8 13.04 -15.79 -7.27
C ALA A 8 13.62 -17.16 -7.64
N ASN A 9 13.28 -17.63 -8.83
CA ASN A 9 13.68 -18.94 -9.34
C ASN A 9 14.50 -18.76 -10.62
N ALA A 10 15.51 -19.62 -10.80
CA ALA A 10 16.30 -19.68 -12.02
C ALA A 10 16.27 -21.11 -12.58
N SER A 11 15.64 -21.28 -13.73
CA SER A 11 15.44 -22.55 -14.40
C SER A 11 16.48 -22.74 -15.51
N PRO A 12 17.19 -23.89 -15.56
CA PRO A 12 18.15 -24.16 -16.61
C PRO A 12 17.44 -24.46 -17.93
N GLY A 13 17.94 -23.88 -19.02
CA GLY A 13 17.59 -24.29 -20.39
C GLY A 13 18.57 -25.34 -20.94
N PRO A 14 18.30 -25.87 -22.15
CA PRO A 14 19.20 -26.83 -22.80
C PRO A 14 20.54 -26.16 -23.12
N ALA A 15 21.64 -26.83 -22.78
CA ALA A 15 22.98 -26.37 -23.14
C ALA A 15 23.13 -26.29 -24.66
N LYS A 16 23.74 -25.22 -25.16
CA LYS A 16 23.97 -25.00 -26.59
C LYS A 16 25.45 -24.82 -26.85
N VAL A 17 25.96 -25.38 -27.93
CA VAL A 17 27.32 -25.13 -28.40
C VAL A 17 27.24 -24.11 -29.52
N VAL A 18 27.90 -22.96 -29.34
CA VAL A 18 27.95 -21.88 -30.32
C VAL A 18 29.42 -21.56 -30.56
N GLY A 19 29.89 -21.72 -31.80
CA GLY A 19 31.29 -21.46 -32.16
C GLY A 19 32.30 -22.30 -31.35
N GLY A 20 31.98 -23.56 -31.04
CA GLY A 20 32.83 -24.45 -30.23
C GLY A 20 32.81 -24.18 -28.72
N ILE A 21 32.07 -23.16 -28.25
CA ILE A 21 31.93 -22.84 -26.83
C ILE A 21 30.60 -23.36 -26.31
N GLN A 22 30.62 -24.11 -25.22
CA GLN A 22 29.42 -24.53 -24.52
C GLN A 22 28.83 -23.36 -23.71
N LEU A 23 27.55 -23.08 -23.94
CA LEU A 23 26.78 -22.05 -23.27
C LEU A 23 25.60 -22.68 -22.53
N PHE A 24 25.36 -22.20 -21.32
CA PHE A 24 24.27 -22.63 -20.46
C PHE A 24 23.27 -21.48 -20.33
N PRO A 25 22.16 -21.53 -21.09
CA PRO A 25 21.07 -20.57 -20.91
C PRO A 25 20.31 -20.86 -19.63
N TYR A 26 19.92 -19.80 -18.92
CA TYR A 26 19.04 -19.83 -17.77
C TYR A 26 17.93 -18.81 -17.96
N GLU A 27 16.76 -19.13 -17.43
CA GLU A 27 15.63 -18.22 -17.34
C GLU A 27 15.32 -17.96 -15.87
N ALA A 28 15.28 -16.69 -15.49
CA ALA A 28 14.94 -16.26 -14.14
C ALA A 28 13.56 -15.63 -14.10
N GLU A 29 12.79 -15.99 -13.08
CA GLU A 29 11.50 -15.40 -12.78
C GLU A 29 11.50 -14.96 -11.32
N ALA A 30 10.98 -13.76 -11.03
CA ALA A 30 10.84 -13.26 -9.67
C ALA A 30 9.46 -12.67 -9.43
N ASN A 31 8.76 -13.19 -8.42
CA ASN A 31 7.46 -12.72 -7.95
C ASN A 31 7.67 -11.99 -6.63
N VAL A 32 7.41 -10.68 -6.60
CA VAL A 32 7.67 -9.84 -5.42
C VAL A 32 6.41 -9.08 -5.03
N LYS A 33 6.10 -9.12 -3.73
CA LYS A 33 5.02 -8.37 -3.10
C LYS A 33 5.57 -7.53 -1.95
N CYS A 34 5.12 -6.28 -1.87
CA CYS A 34 5.51 -5.35 -0.82
C CYS A 34 4.27 -4.91 -0.07
N TYR A 35 4.34 -4.97 1.25
CA TYR A 35 3.28 -4.58 2.16
C TYR A 35 3.78 -3.50 3.11
N ASN A 36 2.89 -2.59 3.46
CA ASN A 36 3.10 -1.70 4.60
C ASN A 36 2.88 -2.52 5.88
N SER A 37 3.84 -2.50 6.79
CA SER A 37 3.74 -3.26 8.05
C SER A 37 2.63 -2.75 8.96
N ASP A 38 2.26 -1.48 8.82
CA ASP A 38 1.44 -0.80 9.82
C ASP A 38 -0.05 -1.06 9.59
N ASN A 39 -0.47 -1.23 8.33
CA ASN A 39 -1.85 -1.48 7.93
C ASN A 39 -2.03 -2.71 7.02
N ALA A 40 -0.97 -3.50 6.81
CA ALA A 40 -0.94 -4.66 5.90
C ALA A 40 -1.37 -4.35 4.45
N GLN A 41 -1.38 -3.08 4.06
CA GLN A 41 -1.78 -2.66 2.71
C GLN A 41 -0.74 -3.12 1.70
N LEU A 42 -1.21 -3.72 0.60
CA LEU A 42 -0.37 -4.07 -0.53
C LEU A 42 0.06 -2.78 -1.26
N LEU A 43 1.36 -2.52 -1.27
CA LEU A 43 1.97 -1.36 -1.92
C LEU A 43 2.38 -1.65 -3.36
N SER A 44 2.88 -2.87 -3.61
CA SER A 44 3.38 -3.27 -4.92
C SER A 44 3.24 -4.78 -5.07
N SER A 45 2.78 -5.22 -6.25
CA SER A 45 2.76 -6.62 -6.62
C SER A 45 3.26 -6.75 -8.05
N ILE A 46 4.48 -7.26 -8.19
CA ILE A 46 5.12 -7.43 -9.48
C ILE A 46 5.12 -8.91 -9.84
N PRO A 47 4.39 -9.30 -10.91
CA PRO A 47 4.44 -10.66 -11.39
C PRO A 47 5.78 -10.93 -12.08
N GLY A 48 6.20 -12.18 -11.99
CA GLY A 48 7.38 -12.73 -12.62
C GLY A 48 7.33 -12.56 -14.13
N LYS A 49 8.26 -11.77 -14.66
CA LYS A 49 8.61 -11.78 -16.08
C LYS A 49 9.88 -12.61 -16.25
N SER A 50 9.90 -13.54 -17.19
CA SER A 50 11.12 -14.31 -17.48
C SER A 50 12.20 -13.40 -18.06
N THR A 51 13.40 -13.48 -17.50
CA THR A 51 14.63 -12.85 -18.02
C THR A 51 15.69 -13.90 -18.28
N ARG A 52 16.42 -13.73 -19.38
CA ARG A 52 17.36 -14.73 -19.86
C ARG A 52 18.80 -14.35 -19.51
N GLY A 53 19.52 -15.25 -18.87
CA GLY A 53 20.97 -15.20 -18.67
C GLY A 53 21.67 -16.29 -19.47
N VAL A 54 22.91 -16.05 -19.91
CA VAL A 54 23.70 -17.05 -20.66
C VAL A 54 25.15 -16.98 -20.21
N GLY A 55 25.61 -18.06 -19.59
CA GLY A 55 26.99 -18.17 -19.11
C GLY A 55 27.74 -19.33 -19.74
N ARG A 56 29.08 -19.23 -19.77
CA ARG A 56 29.97 -20.37 -20.08
C ARG A 56 30.00 -21.41 -18.95
N VAL A 57 29.61 -20.99 -17.74
CA VAL A 57 29.49 -21.84 -16.55
C VAL A 57 28.03 -21.80 -16.08
N ARG A 58 27.45 -22.96 -15.73
CA ARG A 58 26.05 -23.06 -15.28
C ARG A 58 25.68 -22.05 -14.19
N ARG A 59 26.48 -21.98 -13.12
CA ARG A 59 26.25 -21.05 -12.00
C ARG A 59 26.34 -19.58 -12.40
N SER A 60 27.20 -19.25 -13.37
CA SER A 60 27.34 -17.90 -13.90
C SER A 60 26.13 -17.50 -14.75
N GLY A 61 25.61 -18.41 -15.58
CA GLY A 61 24.37 -18.18 -16.34
C GLY A 61 23.16 -17.96 -15.43
N ALA A 62 23.03 -18.77 -14.38
CA ALA A 62 21.98 -18.61 -13.37
C ALA A 62 22.09 -17.26 -12.62
N LYS A 63 23.30 -16.89 -12.18
CA LYS A 63 23.53 -15.59 -11.52
C LYS A 63 23.18 -14.42 -12.44
N GLN A 64 23.63 -14.47 -13.70
CA GLN A 64 23.35 -13.41 -14.67
C GLN A 64 21.85 -13.25 -14.93
N ALA A 65 21.11 -14.35 -15.02
CA ALA A 65 19.64 -14.31 -15.18
C ALA A 65 18.98 -13.62 -13.97
N LEU A 66 19.38 -13.99 -12.74
CA LEU A 66 18.87 -13.37 -11.52
C LEU A 66 19.25 -11.89 -11.38
N ASP A 67 20.48 -11.52 -11.73
CA ASP A 67 20.95 -10.13 -11.68
C ASP A 67 20.15 -9.25 -12.66
N LEU A 68 19.90 -9.75 -13.88
CA LEU A 68 19.03 -9.07 -14.85
C LEU A 68 17.60 -8.94 -14.33
N GLN A 69 17.06 -10.00 -13.71
CA GLN A 69 15.73 -9.95 -13.10
C GLN A 69 15.66 -8.88 -12.01
N ALA A 70 16.67 -8.81 -11.14
CA ALA A 70 16.75 -7.82 -10.08
C ALA A 70 16.76 -6.39 -10.64
N GLN A 71 17.51 -6.13 -11.72
CA GLN A 71 17.54 -4.84 -12.41
C GLN A 71 16.18 -4.44 -13.01
N HIS A 72 15.34 -5.40 -13.40
CA HIS A 72 14.00 -5.12 -13.91
C HIS A 72 12.95 -4.94 -12.82
N VAL A 73 13.02 -5.70 -11.74
CA VAL A 73 12.02 -5.71 -10.67
C VAL A 73 12.25 -4.57 -9.67
N ALA A 74 13.50 -4.36 -9.22
CA ALA A 74 13.83 -3.35 -8.22
C ALA A 74 13.36 -1.92 -8.55
N PRO A 75 13.56 -1.36 -9.77
CA PRO A 75 13.13 0.00 -10.06
C PRO A 75 11.61 0.14 -10.11
N LYS A 76 10.90 -0.92 -10.49
CA LYS A 76 9.43 -0.94 -10.50
C LYS A 76 8.88 -0.95 -9.08
N VAL A 77 9.38 -1.85 -8.22
CA VAL A 77 8.98 -1.89 -6.80
C VAL A 77 9.22 -0.53 -6.15
N ARG A 78 10.39 0.06 -6.38
CA ARG A 78 10.74 1.38 -5.85
C ARG A 78 9.76 2.46 -6.32
N ARG A 79 9.42 2.46 -7.62
CA ARG A 79 8.48 3.44 -8.20
C ARG A 79 7.09 3.28 -7.61
N ASP A 80 6.61 2.06 -7.47
CA ASP A 80 5.27 1.78 -6.93
C ASP A 80 5.16 2.21 -5.47
N ILE A 81 6.18 1.92 -4.64
CA ILE A 81 6.25 2.38 -3.25
C ILE A 81 6.26 3.93 -3.18
N LEU A 82 7.09 4.58 -3.99
CA LEU A 82 7.15 6.05 -4.03
C LEU A 82 5.82 6.66 -4.48
N GLN A 83 5.16 6.04 -5.46
CA GLN A 83 3.85 6.50 -5.93
C GLN A 83 2.80 6.39 -4.81
N CYS A 84 2.74 5.26 -4.09
CA CYS A 84 1.85 5.14 -2.94
C CYS A 84 2.13 6.20 -1.86
N TRP A 85 3.40 6.50 -1.59
CA TRP A 85 3.74 7.57 -0.62
C TRP A 85 3.35 8.96 -1.11
N VAL A 86 3.51 9.24 -2.40
CA VAL A 86 3.05 10.50 -3.00
C VAL A 86 1.52 10.60 -2.92
N GLU A 87 0.78 9.52 -3.19
CA GLU A 87 -0.68 9.49 -3.08
C GLU A 87 -1.15 9.75 -1.64
N VAL A 88 -0.48 9.13 -0.66
CA VAL A 88 -0.72 9.38 0.77
C VAL A 88 -0.41 10.83 1.15
N LEU A 89 0.72 11.40 0.69
CA LEU A 89 1.08 12.80 0.95
C LEU A 89 0.14 13.80 0.28
N GLN A 90 -0.46 13.44 -0.85
CA GLN A 90 -1.45 14.24 -1.58
C GLN A 90 -2.86 14.13 -0.98
N GLY A 91 -3.05 13.32 0.07
CA GLY A 91 -4.34 13.16 0.74
C GLY A 91 -5.33 12.29 -0.01
N ARG A 92 -4.88 11.52 -1.01
CA ARG A 92 -5.69 10.48 -1.64
C ARG A 92 -5.43 9.18 -0.90
N GLY A 93 -6.24 8.90 0.12
CA GLY A 93 -5.99 7.77 1.00
C GLY A 93 -7.17 7.43 1.90
N GLU A 94 -7.06 6.27 2.53
CA GLU A 94 -7.96 5.86 3.61
C GLU A 94 -7.60 6.64 4.88
N VAL A 95 -8.48 7.55 5.29
CA VAL A 95 -8.40 8.30 6.54
C VAL A 95 -9.21 7.56 7.60
N GLN A 96 -8.56 7.14 8.68
CA GLN A 96 -9.22 6.51 9.81
C GLN A 96 -9.60 7.57 10.84
N LEU A 97 -10.89 7.77 11.03
CA LEU A 97 -11.46 8.65 12.05
C LEU A 97 -11.85 7.82 13.28
N HIS A 98 -11.09 7.97 14.36
CA HIS A 98 -11.41 7.38 15.66
C HIS A 98 -12.13 8.41 16.51
N VAL A 99 -13.38 8.14 16.85
CA VAL A 99 -14.17 8.98 17.76
C VAL A 99 -14.43 8.24 19.07
N GLU A 100 -13.93 8.81 20.17
CA GLU A 100 -14.17 8.29 21.52
C GLU A 100 -15.38 8.98 22.17
N GLY A 101 -16.18 8.22 22.93
CA GLY A 101 -17.28 8.76 23.74
C GLY A 101 -18.62 8.90 23.02
N VAL A 102 -18.81 8.21 21.89
CA VAL A 102 -19.99 8.37 21.03
C VAL A 102 -21.14 7.45 21.48
N THR A 103 -22.34 8.01 21.57
CA THR A 103 -23.57 7.23 21.78
C THR A 103 -24.08 6.67 20.44
N TYR A 104 -24.72 5.50 20.40
CA TYR A 104 -25.17 4.87 19.14
C TYR A 104 -26.03 5.80 18.23
N LYS A 105 -26.82 6.72 18.81
CA LYS A 105 -27.55 7.75 18.05
C LYS A 105 -26.62 8.76 17.35
N GLN A 106 -25.62 9.25 18.06
CA GLN A 106 -24.60 10.17 17.52
C GLN A 106 -23.72 9.48 16.47
N TYR A 107 -23.50 8.16 16.60
CA TYR A 107 -22.82 7.34 15.60
C TYR A 107 -23.60 7.26 14.28
N THR A 108 -24.93 7.10 14.32
CA THR A 108 -25.76 7.08 13.11
C THR A 108 -25.85 8.45 12.43
N GLU A 109 -25.80 9.53 13.20
CA GLU A 109 -25.72 10.90 12.67
C GLU A 109 -24.36 11.20 12.06
N LEU A 110 -23.27 10.79 12.73
CA LEU A 110 -21.91 10.82 12.19
C LEU A 110 -21.82 10.12 10.84
N LYS A 111 -22.36 8.91 10.73
CA LYS A 111 -22.36 8.15 9.46
C LYS A 111 -23.10 8.90 8.34
N LYS A 112 -24.27 9.49 8.65
CA LYS A 112 -25.05 10.26 7.67
C LYS A 112 -24.34 11.55 7.25
N LEU A 113 -23.73 12.27 8.19
CA LEU A 113 -23.01 13.51 7.94
C LEU A 113 -21.71 13.29 7.18
N LEU A 114 -20.98 12.21 7.49
CA LEU A 114 -19.77 11.80 6.76
C LEU A 114 -20.08 11.45 5.29
N LEU A 115 -21.21 10.80 5.02
CA LEU A 115 -21.72 10.55 3.66
C LEU A 115 -22.19 11.82 2.94
N THR A 116 -22.42 12.93 3.66
CA THR A 116 -22.86 14.20 3.05
C THR A 116 -21.67 15.00 2.52
N ILE A 117 -20.44 14.67 2.93
CA ILE A 117 -19.22 15.32 2.44
C ILE A 117 -18.92 14.78 1.04
N LYS A 118 -19.09 15.62 0.01
CA LYS A 118 -18.91 15.28 -1.43
C LYS A 118 -17.55 14.65 -1.79
N GLU A 119 -16.56 14.78 -0.93
CA GLU A 119 -15.18 14.31 -1.16
C GLU A 119 -14.85 13.02 -0.40
N VAL A 120 -15.83 12.42 0.27
CA VAL A 120 -15.72 11.12 0.93
C VAL A 120 -16.44 10.09 0.04
N THR A 121 -15.68 9.18 -0.57
CA THR A 121 -16.20 8.20 -1.53
C THR A 121 -16.76 6.96 -0.86
N ASP A 122 -16.20 6.56 0.28
CA ASP A 122 -16.69 5.41 1.03
C ASP A 122 -16.49 5.58 2.53
N VAL A 123 -17.44 5.08 3.32
CA VAL A 123 -17.47 5.20 4.79
C VAL A 123 -17.72 3.82 5.39
N THR A 124 -16.63 3.15 5.77
CA THR A 124 -16.71 1.90 6.54
C THR A 124 -16.62 2.23 8.03
N ALA A 125 -17.77 2.23 8.70
CA ALA A 125 -17.87 2.52 10.12
C ALA A 125 -18.05 1.23 10.95
N LYS A 126 -17.20 1.04 11.96
CA LYS A 126 -17.30 -0.01 12.97
C LYS A 126 -17.47 0.64 14.35
N TYR A 127 -18.45 0.19 15.12
CA TYR A 127 -18.70 0.65 16.48
C TYR A 127 -18.35 -0.46 17.48
N ARG A 128 -17.48 -0.16 18.44
CA ARG A 128 -17.13 -1.09 19.53
C ARG A 128 -16.88 -0.31 20.82
N ASN A 129 -17.51 -0.73 21.91
CA ASN A 129 -17.26 -0.23 23.28
C ASN A 129 -17.19 1.31 23.43
N LYS A 130 -18.18 2.05 22.91
CA LYS A 130 -18.26 3.54 22.94
C LYS A 130 -17.21 4.27 22.08
N ASN A 131 -16.47 3.53 21.25
CA ASN A 131 -15.55 4.05 20.25
C ASN A 131 -16.12 3.75 18.85
N ALA A 132 -16.11 4.76 18.00
CA ALA A 132 -16.45 4.65 16.59
C ALA A 132 -15.17 4.73 15.76
N GLU A 133 -14.86 3.68 15.02
CA GLU A 133 -13.79 3.66 14.03
C GLU A 133 -14.43 3.83 12.66
N CYS A 134 -14.24 4.98 12.03
CA CYS A 134 -14.75 5.28 10.69
C CYS A 134 -13.56 5.31 9.74
N SER A 135 -13.41 4.28 8.92
CA SER A 135 -12.52 4.31 7.77
C SER A 135 -13.22 5.08 6.65
N LEU A 136 -12.59 6.15 6.19
CA LEU A 136 -13.09 7.08 5.20
C LEU A 136 -12.13 7.07 4.01
N GLN A 137 -12.60 6.73 2.81
CA GLN A 137 -11.83 7.04 1.62
C GLN A 137 -12.10 8.48 1.23
N SER A 138 -11.07 9.33 1.23
CA SER A 138 -11.22 10.71 0.81
C SER A 138 -10.15 11.11 -0.19
N GLY A 139 -10.53 12.01 -1.10
CA GLY A 139 -9.62 12.63 -2.06
C GLY A 139 -8.89 13.86 -1.51
N VAL A 140 -8.97 14.14 -0.21
CA VAL A 140 -8.43 15.35 0.42
C VAL A 140 -7.71 15.02 1.72
N ASN A 141 -6.72 15.85 2.07
CA ASN A 141 -5.91 15.71 3.28
C ASN A 141 -6.75 15.63 4.56
N ALA A 142 -6.26 14.84 5.52
CA ALA A 142 -6.88 14.67 6.84
C ALA A 142 -7.11 16.01 7.58
N GLU A 143 -6.25 17.01 7.38
CA GLU A 143 -6.41 18.37 7.93
C GLU A 143 -7.63 19.09 7.34
N THR A 144 -7.78 19.08 6.01
CA THR A 144 -8.93 19.70 5.34
C THR A 144 -10.24 18.97 5.64
N LEU A 145 -10.20 17.65 5.86
CA LEU A 145 -11.34 16.88 6.36
C LEU A 145 -11.65 17.22 7.81
N ALA A 146 -10.65 17.36 8.66
CA ALA A 146 -10.80 17.78 10.05
C ALA A 146 -11.46 19.17 10.13
N GLU A 147 -11.02 20.14 9.32
CA GLU A 147 -11.65 21.46 9.24
C GLU A 147 -13.11 21.41 8.80
N LYS A 148 -13.42 20.57 7.79
CA LYS A 148 -14.81 20.36 7.33
C LYS A 148 -15.65 19.66 8.40
N LEU A 149 -15.06 18.74 9.16
CA LEU A 149 -15.73 18.06 10.26
C LEU A 149 -16.03 18.99 11.44
N VAL A 150 -15.12 19.89 11.81
CA VAL A 150 -15.36 20.90 12.86
C VAL A 150 -16.47 21.88 12.42
N LYS A 151 -16.51 22.26 11.13
CA LYS A 151 -17.56 23.13 10.59
C LYS A 151 -18.94 22.47 10.62
N VAL A 152 -19.01 21.16 10.38
CA VAL A 152 -20.27 20.40 10.36
C VAL A 152 -20.71 19.99 11.77
N MET A 153 -19.78 19.74 12.70
CA MET A 153 -20.07 19.31 14.06
C MET A 153 -19.35 20.16 15.11
N LYS A 154 -20.09 21.10 15.71
CA LYS A 154 -19.61 21.96 16.81
C LYS A 154 -19.30 21.21 18.11
N ASN A 155 -19.74 19.95 18.25
CA ASN A 155 -19.61 19.15 19.48
C ASN A 155 -18.47 18.12 19.41
N LEU A 156 -17.69 18.12 18.33
CA LEU A 156 -16.58 17.20 18.13
C LEU A 156 -15.26 17.93 18.40
N GLU A 157 -14.54 17.55 19.46
CA GLU A 157 -13.20 18.04 19.73
C GLU A 157 -12.19 17.14 19.05
N ILE A 158 -11.54 17.66 18.01
CA ILE A 158 -10.43 16.95 17.36
C ILE A 158 -9.21 17.05 18.26
N THR A 159 -8.81 15.93 18.84
CA THR A 159 -7.66 15.86 19.76
C THR A 159 -6.34 15.71 19.02
N ASP A 160 -6.36 15.08 17.85
CA ASP A 160 -5.16 14.80 17.08
C ASP A 160 -5.50 14.59 15.60
N VAL A 161 -4.72 15.19 14.71
CA VAL A 161 -4.81 14.99 13.26
C VAL A 161 -3.43 14.60 12.77
N SER A 162 -3.29 13.35 12.37
CA SER A 162 -2.13 12.87 11.62
C SER A 162 -2.51 12.70 10.15
N GLN A 163 -1.52 12.45 9.29
CA GLN A 163 -1.69 12.36 7.83
C GLN A 163 -2.85 11.45 7.40
N ASN A 164 -3.11 10.35 8.11
CA ASN A 164 -4.17 9.38 7.79
C ASN A 164 -5.10 9.07 8.97
N VAL A 165 -4.92 9.69 10.14
CA VAL A 165 -5.70 9.35 11.34
C VAL A 165 -6.20 10.62 12.00
N ILE A 166 -7.52 10.74 12.17
CA ILE A 166 -8.16 11.81 12.92
C ILE A 166 -8.68 11.21 14.23
N LYS A 167 -8.13 11.63 15.36
CA LYS A 167 -8.68 11.28 16.67
C LYS A 167 -9.55 12.42 17.15
N ALA A 168 -10.77 12.10 17.53
CA ALA A 168 -11.70 13.07 18.07
C ALA A 168 -12.39 12.52 19.33
N LYS A 169 -12.75 13.44 20.22
CA LYS A 169 -13.58 13.17 21.39
C LYS A 169 -14.91 13.90 21.23
N PHE A 170 -16.00 13.22 21.51
CA PHE A 170 -17.29 13.88 21.59
C PHE A 170 -17.39 14.59 22.96
N LYS A 171 -17.69 15.89 22.96
CA LYS A 171 -17.98 16.61 24.22
C LYS A 171 -19.34 16.12 24.74
N LYS A 172 -19.39 15.73 26.01
CA LYS A 172 -20.62 15.38 26.73
C LYS A 172 -21.58 16.56 26.78
#